data_AF-A0A7C2ENY3-F1
#
_entry.id   AF-A0A7C2ENY3-F1
#
_cell.length_a   1.000
_cell.length_b   1.000
_cell.length_c   1.000
_cell.angle_alpha   90.00
_cell.angle_beta   90.00
_cell.angle_gamma   90.00
#
_symmetry.space_group_name_H-M   'P 1'
#
loop_
_entity.id
_entity.type
_entity.pdbx_description
1 polymer ?
#
loop_
_entity_poly.entity_id
_entity_poly.type
_entity_poly.pdbx_seq_one_letter_code
_entity_poly.pdbx_strand_id
1 'polypeptide(L)'
;MGFFCKIFVDDRVIYAGDLTEVPEEFREDIREAISEWAGSLDKRGLNELVYSLFAWYDKKGMYCESCNVWYEEDSTVCPVCRADLISRYIYERNRNLDLILTCVGMISKIEVLG
;
A
#
# COMPACT_ATOMS: atom_id res chain seq x y z
N MET A 1 23.75 2.06 -4.08
CA MET A 1 23.41 1.30 -2.85
C MET A 1 21.95 0.96 -2.95
N GLY A 2 21.60 -0.32 -2.86
CA GLY A 2 20.23 -0.78 -3.13
C GLY A 2 19.41 -0.69 -1.86
N PHE A 3 18.18 -0.17 -1.95
CA PHE A 3 17.26 -0.22 -0.82
C PHE A 3 16.81 -1.66 -0.57
N PHE A 4 16.90 -2.12 0.67
CA PHE A 4 16.26 -3.35 1.13
C PHE A 4 15.76 -3.13 2.56
N CYS A 5 14.52 -3.50 2.85
CA CYS A 5 13.99 -3.38 4.20
C CYS A 5 13.40 -4.70 4.72
N LYS A 6 13.37 -4.82 6.04
CA LYS A 6 12.68 -5.88 6.77
C LYS A 6 11.67 -5.26 7.73
N ILE A 7 10.43 -5.73 7.72
CA ILE A 7 9.37 -5.27 8.62
C ILE A 7 9.07 -6.40 9.61
N PHE A 8 8.98 -6.04 10.89
CA PHE A 8 8.84 -7.00 11.99
C PHE A 8 7.54 -6.79 12.77
N VAL A 9 6.98 -7.90 13.27
CA VAL A 9 5.95 -7.95 14.31
C VAL A 9 6.48 -8.87 15.40
N ASP A 10 6.66 -8.35 16.62
CA ASP A 10 7.18 -9.09 17.79
C ASP A 10 8.36 -10.01 17.43
N ASP A 11 9.39 -9.42 16.81
CA ASP A 11 10.64 -10.04 16.34
C ASP A 11 10.53 -11.02 15.17
N ARG A 12 9.33 -11.22 14.61
CA ARG A 12 9.12 -12.01 13.39
C ARG A 12 9.13 -11.11 12.17
N VAL A 13 9.95 -11.46 11.18
CA VAL A 13 9.94 -10.79 9.87
C VAL A 13 8.65 -11.16 9.13
N ILE A 14 7.80 -10.17 8.87
CA ILE A 14 6.59 -10.33 8.06
C ILE A 14 6.81 -9.94 6.60
N TYR A 15 7.84 -9.14 6.33
CA TYR A 15 8.22 -8.70 5.01
C TYR A 15 9.72 -8.49 4.93
N ALA A 16 10.34 -8.88 3.82
CA ALA A 16 11.74 -8.64 3.52
C ALA A 16 11.90 -8.47 2.01
N GLY A 17 12.33 -7.29 1.56
CA GLY A 17 12.40 -6.99 0.14
C GLY A 17 12.69 -5.52 -0.12
N ASP A 18 12.58 -5.14 -1.39
CA ASP A 18 12.88 -3.79 -1.88
C ASP A 18 11.62 -3.00 -2.31
N LEU A 19 10.42 -3.55 -2.09
CA LEU A 19 9.12 -2.95 -2.44
C LEU A 19 8.87 -2.91 -3.95
N THR A 20 9.38 -3.88 -4.69
CA THR A 20 9.10 -4.04 -6.13
C THR A 20 7.62 -4.28 -6.43
N GLU A 21 6.83 -4.74 -5.46
CA GLU A 21 5.38 -4.90 -5.55
C GLU A 21 4.62 -3.56 -5.54
N VAL A 22 5.26 -2.48 -5.09
CA VAL A 22 4.71 -1.13 -5.11
C VAL A 22 4.87 -0.54 -6.52
N PRO A 23 3.84 0.10 -7.10
CA PRO A 23 3.95 0.83 -8.37
C PRO A 23 5.08 1.86 -8.33
N GLU A 24 5.78 2.02 -9.45
CA GLU A 24 6.96 2.87 -9.56
C GLU A 24 6.69 4.33 -9.12
N GLU A 25 5.49 4.86 -9.39
CA GLU A 25 5.08 6.20 -9.02
C GLU A 25 5.05 6.47 -7.51
N PHE A 26 4.90 5.44 -6.66
CA PHE A 26 4.90 5.58 -5.20
C PHE A 26 6.19 5.05 -4.56
N ARG A 27 6.94 4.22 -5.28
CA ARG A 27 7.98 3.35 -4.70
C ARG A 27 9.13 4.16 -4.11
N GLU A 28 9.65 5.13 -4.83
CA GLU A 28 10.83 5.88 -4.37
C GLU A 28 10.51 6.76 -3.16
N ASP A 29 9.36 7.44 -3.17
CA ASP A 29 8.88 8.23 -2.01
C ASP A 29 8.72 7.36 -0.76
N ILE A 30 8.19 6.14 -0.90
CA ILE A 30 8.06 5.18 0.21
C ILE A 30 9.44 4.74 0.72
N ARG A 31 10.37 4.43 -0.19
CA ARG A 31 11.74 4.01 0.16
C ARG A 31 12.48 5.12 0.89
N GLU A 32 12.37 6.35 0.43
CA GLU A 32 12.97 7.53 1.06
C GLU A 32 12.40 7.73 2.47
N ALA A 33 11.07 7.75 2.61
CA ALA A 33 10.41 7.94 3.89
C ALA A 33 10.75 6.83 4.91
N ILE A 34 10.78 5.57 4.48
CA ILE A 34 11.18 4.45 5.35
C ILE A 34 12.66 4.61 5.77
N SER A 35 13.54 4.97 4.84
CA SER A 35 14.97 5.15 5.12
C SER A 35 15.25 6.29 6.10
N GLU A 36 14.50 7.39 5.98
CA GLU A 36 14.66 8.57 6.82
C GLU A 36 14.07 8.34 8.23
N TRP A 37 12.84 7.82 8.30
CA TRP A 37 12.06 7.89 9.53
C TRP A 37 12.04 6.60 10.34
N ALA A 38 12.12 5.43 9.71
CA ALA A 38 11.78 4.19 10.41
C ALA A 38 12.71 3.84 11.58
N GLY A 39 13.96 4.29 11.54
CA GLY A 39 14.93 4.08 12.64
C GLY A 39 14.72 4.99 13.86
N SER A 40 13.95 6.08 13.74
CA SER A 40 13.77 7.08 14.80
C SER A 40 12.39 7.04 15.47
N LEU A 41 11.44 6.32 14.88
CA LEU A 41 10.06 6.25 15.36
C LEU A 41 9.86 5.14 16.40
N ASP A 42 8.98 5.42 17.37
CA ASP A 42 8.46 4.41 18.27
C ASP A 42 7.41 3.52 17.57
N LYS A 43 6.90 2.51 18.28
CA LYS A 43 5.90 1.59 17.73
C LYS A 43 4.69 2.34 17.13
N ARG A 44 4.22 3.39 17.79
CA ARG A 44 3.05 4.13 17.32
C ARG A 44 3.38 4.88 16.02
N GLY A 45 4.46 5.66 16.01
CA GLY A 45 4.91 6.40 14.83
C GLY A 45 5.20 5.50 13.65
N LEU A 46 5.81 4.32 13.88
CA LEU A 46 6.06 3.33 12.82
C LEU A 46 4.78 2.86 12.13
N ASN A 47 3.74 2.56 12.91
CA ASN A 47 2.47 2.09 12.34
C ASN A 47 1.72 3.23 11.62
N GLU A 48 1.79 4.46 12.14
CA GLU A 48 1.25 5.65 11.46
C GLU A 48 1.99 5.94 10.15
N LEU A 49 3.32 5.81 10.12
CA LEU A 49 4.15 5.93 8.92
C LEU A 49 3.75 4.89 7.88
N VAL A 50 3.75 3.60 8.23
CA VAL A 50 3.41 2.51 7.30
C VAL A 50 1.99 2.68 6.76
N TYR A 51 1.01 2.96 7.62
CA TYR A 51 -0.35 3.20 7.15
C TYR A 51 -0.41 4.34 6.13
N SER A 52 0.23 5.48 6.42
CA SER A 52 0.22 6.65 5.54
C SER A 52 0.87 6.37 4.19
N LEU A 53 1.99 5.63 4.20
CA LEU A 53 2.73 5.26 2.98
C LEU A 53 1.99 4.25 2.10
N PHE A 54 1.16 3.38 2.67
CA PHE A 54 0.45 2.34 1.93
C PHE A 54 -1.07 2.59 1.79
N ALA A 55 -1.60 3.72 2.27
CA ALA A 55 -3.04 4.02 2.21
C ALA A 55 -3.61 4.04 0.78
N TRP A 56 -2.79 4.40 -0.22
CA TRP A 56 -3.19 4.39 -1.64
C TRP A 56 -3.62 2.99 -2.11
N TYR A 57 -3.06 1.94 -1.52
CA TYR A 57 -3.27 0.55 -1.93
C TYR A 57 -4.69 0.05 -1.57
N ASP A 58 -5.34 0.68 -0.58
CA ASP A 58 -6.73 0.43 -0.24
C ASP A 58 -7.74 1.29 -1.01
N LYS A 59 -7.29 2.15 -1.94
CA LYS A 59 -8.19 2.98 -2.75
C LYS A 59 -9.10 2.09 -3.60
N LYS A 60 -10.41 2.27 -3.41
CA LYS A 60 -11.46 1.66 -4.23
C LYS A 60 -12.06 2.69 -5.16
N GLY A 61 -12.54 2.23 -6.30
CA GLY A 61 -13.27 3.02 -7.28
C GLY A 61 -14.40 2.22 -7.89
N MET A 62 -15.22 2.91 -8.68
CA MET A 62 -16.32 2.29 -9.42
C MET A 62 -15.84 1.98 -10.84
N TYR A 63 -15.85 0.70 -11.22
CA TYR A 63 -15.33 0.23 -12.49
C TYR A 63 -16.48 -0.23 -13.41
N CYS A 64 -16.44 0.19 -14.68
CA CYS A 64 -17.37 -0.30 -15.70
C CYS A 64 -16.70 -1.40 -16.53
N GLU A 65 -17.20 -2.64 -16.45
CA GLU A 65 -16.63 -3.75 -17.24
C GLU A 65 -16.87 -3.62 -18.74
N SER A 66 -17.98 -2.98 -19.14
CA SER A 66 -18.33 -2.79 -20.56
C SER A 66 -17.49 -1.71 -21.24
N CYS A 67 -17.17 -0.62 -20.53
CA CYS A 67 -16.37 0.48 -21.06
C CYS A 67 -14.88 0.36 -20.74
N ASN A 68 -14.51 -0.48 -19.76
CA ASN A 68 -13.15 -0.57 -19.21
C ASN A 68 -12.63 0.78 -18.68
N VAL A 69 -13.46 1.47 -17.89
CA VAL A 69 -13.17 2.82 -17.34
C VAL A 69 -13.50 2.87 -15.85
N TRP A 70 -12.69 3.62 -15.11
CA TRP A 70 -12.86 3.92 -13.69
C TRP A 70 -13.57 5.26 -13.48
N TYR A 71 -14.40 5.31 -12.44
CA TYR A 71 -15.10 6.49 -11.98
C TYR A 71 -14.82 6.70 -10.49
N GLU A 72 -14.58 7.95 -10.11
CA GLU A 72 -14.32 8.34 -8.72
C GLU A 72 -15.59 8.68 -7.93
N GLU A 73 -16.73 8.85 -8.62
CA GLU A 73 -18.01 9.18 -7.99
C GLU A 73 -18.76 7.92 -7.53
N ASP A 74 -19.55 8.04 -6.47
CA ASP A 74 -20.50 7.02 -5.95
C ASP A 74 -21.70 6.80 -6.91
N SER A 75 -21.45 6.77 -8.22
CA SER A 75 -22.45 6.35 -9.19
C SER A 75 -22.52 4.83 -9.20
N THR A 76 -23.73 4.28 -9.22
CA THR A 76 -23.97 2.86 -9.42
C THR A 76 -24.10 2.48 -10.90
N VAL A 77 -24.19 3.48 -11.79
CA VAL A 77 -24.46 3.28 -13.23
C VAL A 77 -23.46 4.06 -14.09
N CYS A 78 -22.93 3.41 -15.13
CA CYS A 78 -21.99 4.02 -16.06
C CYS A 78 -22.67 5.15 -16.87
N PRO A 79 -22.11 6.37 -16.92
CA PRO A 79 -22.70 7.48 -17.65
C PRO A 79 -22.66 7.29 -19.18
N VAL A 80 -21.80 6.40 -19.70
CA VAL A 80 -21.61 6.17 -21.13
C VAL A 80 -22.51 5.02 -21.63
N CYS A 81 -22.37 3.83 -21.06
CA CYS A 81 -23.08 2.64 -21.55
C CYS A 81 -24.31 2.24 -20.73
N ARG A 82 -24.58 2.93 -19.61
CA ARG A 82 -25.68 2.62 -18.66
C ARG A 82 -25.59 1.24 -18.00
N ALA A 83 -24.49 0.50 -18.15
CA ALA A 83 -24.25 -0.73 -17.40
C ALA A 83 -23.97 -0.43 -15.91
N ASP A 84 -24.18 -1.43 -15.07
CA ASP A 84 -23.88 -1.35 -13.65
C ASP A 84 -22.37 -1.17 -13.41
N LEU A 85 -22.05 -0.31 -12.43
CA LEU A 85 -20.69 -0.12 -11.95
C LEU A 85 -20.43 -1.05 -10.77
N ILE A 86 -19.22 -1.59 -10.70
CA ILE A 86 -18.80 -2.47 -9.62
C ILE A 86 -17.67 -1.83 -8.82
N SER A 87 -17.78 -1.91 -7.49
CA SER A 87 -16.71 -1.44 -6.61
C SER A 87 -15.52 -2.41 -6.67
N ARG A 88 -14.34 -1.89 -7.00
CA ARG A 88 -13.09 -2.66 -7.06
C ARG A 88 -11.92 -1.84 -6.51
N TYR A 89 -10.86 -2.53 -6.09
CA TYR A 89 -9.58 -1.89 -5.80
C TYR A 89 -9.00 -1.32 -7.10
N ILE A 90 -8.56 -0.06 -7.05
CA ILE A 90 -8.00 0.62 -8.22
C ILE A 90 -6.68 -0.05 -8.64
N TYR A 91 -5.90 -0.50 -7.66
CA TYR A 91 -4.63 -1.19 -7.87
C TYR A 91 -4.77 -2.70 -7.66
N GLU A 92 -3.95 -3.45 -8.38
CA GLU A 92 -3.88 -4.92 -8.25
C GLU A 92 -3.40 -5.31 -6.85
N ARG A 93 -4.07 -6.30 -6.23
CA ARG A 93 -3.72 -6.76 -4.90
C ARG A 93 -2.54 -7.73 -4.91
N ASN A 94 -1.52 -7.44 -4.10
CA ASN A 94 -0.36 -8.25 -3.79
C ASN A 94 -0.38 -8.73 -2.33
N ARG A 95 -0.11 -10.03 -2.12
CA ARG A 95 -0.13 -10.67 -0.79
C ARG A 95 0.87 -10.09 0.21
N ASN A 96 2.04 -9.65 -0.24
CA ASN A 96 3.05 -9.07 0.63
C ASN A 96 2.58 -7.71 1.18
N LEU A 97 2.01 -6.87 0.30
CA LEU A 97 1.44 -5.58 0.70
C LEU A 97 0.19 -5.75 1.57
N ASP A 98 -0.66 -6.75 1.27
CA ASP A 98 -1.81 -7.11 2.10
C ASP A 98 -1.39 -7.48 3.53
N LEU A 99 -0.31 -8.25 3.65
CA LEU A 99 0.21 -8.66 4.95
C LEU A 99 0.75 -7.46 5.74
N ILE A 100 1.49 -6.56 5.09
CA ILE A 100 1.97 -5.32 5.72
C ILE A 100 0.79 -4.52 6.28
N LEU A 101 -0.23 -4.26 5.46
CA LEU A 101 -1.42 -3.49 5.87
C LEU A 101 -2.21 -4.19 6.99
N THR A 102 -2.39 -5.50 6.90
CA THR A 102 -3.10 -6.28 7.94
C THR A 102 -2.37 -6.23 9.28
N CYS A 103 -1.04 -6.08 9.26
CA CYS A 103 -0.21 -5.98 10.45
C CYS A 103 -0.05 -4.56 10.99
N VAL A 104 -0.62 -3.54 10.36
CA VAL A 104 -0.66 -2.17 10.93
C VAL A 104 -1.34 -2.21 12.31
N GLY A 105 -0.71 -1.55 13.27
CA GLY A 105 -0.97 -1.63 14.71
C GLY A 105 -0.09 -2.63 15.46
N MET A 106 0.51 -3.59 14.76
CA MET A 106 1.36 -4.65 15.34
C MET A 106 2.83 -4.53 14.94
N ILE A 107 3.17 -3.74 13.92
CA ILE A 107 4.56 -3.55 13.47
C ILE A 107 5.39 -3.02 14.64
N SER A 108 6.46 -3.73 14.98
CA SER A 108 7.33 -3.40 16.11
C SER A 108 8.65 -2.75 15.69
N LYS A 109 9.10 -3.03 14.47
CA LYS A 109 10.39 -2.55 13.96
C LYS A 109 10.42 -2.59 12.43
N ILE A 110 11.18 -1.68 11.84
CA ILE A 110 11.62 -1.77 10.44
C ILE A 110 13.14 -1.61 10.43
N GLU A 111 13.82 -2.51 9.73
CA GLU A 111 15.26 -2.41 9.48
C GLU A 111 15.50 -2.07 8.01
N VAL A 112 16.34 -1.08 7.76
CA VAL A 112 16.77 -0.71 6.40
C VAL A 112 18.23 -1.12 6.21
N LEU A 113 18.50 -1.86 5.14
CA LEU A 113 19.80 -2.32 4.71
C LEU A 113 20.12 -1.61 3.38
N GLY A 114 21.28 -0.94 3.32
CA GLY A 114 21.76 -0.19 2.15
C GLY A 114 23.02 -0.77 1.54
#